data_AF-A0A816D8Z7-F1
#
_entry.id   AF-A0A816D8Z7-F1
#
_cell.length_a   1.000
_cell.length_b   1.000
_cell.length_c   1.000
_cell.angle_alpha   90.00
_cell.angle_beta   90.00
_cell.angle_gamma   90.00
#
_symmetry.space_group_name_H-M   'P 1'
#
loop_
_entity.id
_entity.type
_entity.pdbx_description
1 polymer ?
#
loop_
_entity_poly.entity_id
_entity_poly.type
_entity_poly.pdbx_seq_one_letter_code
_entity_poly.pdbx_strand_id
1 'polypeptide(L)'
;MTSIQQYGLSSDRICDPHGLNIDHLECLICREILWKPVACQSCETPFCSVCIHQWLVGSPAQCPNRCKTYVQRKCPPILTKLLAELQIACFYESNGCNQVF
;
A
#
# COMPACT_ATOMS: atom_id res chain seq x y z
N MET A 1 -23.38 -2.01 -1.11
CA MET A 1 -22.42 -0.88 -1.10
C MET A 1 -21.09 -1.43 -0.63
N THR A 2 -20.33 -2.01 -1.55
CA THR A 2 -18.98 -2.50 -1.26
C THR A 2 -18.07 -1.28 -1.19
N SER A 3 -17.66 -0.88 0.01
CA SER A 3 -16.53 0.04 0.17
C SER A 3 -15.29 -0.68 -0.34
N ILE A 4 -15.03 -0.57 -1.64
CA ILE A 4 -13.79 -1.02 -2.26
C ILE A 4 -12.68 -0.25 -1.54
N GLN A 5 -11.75 -0.97 -0.91
CA GLN A 5 -10.59 -0.37 -0.29
C GLN A 5 -9.84 0.47 -1.32
N GLN A 6 -9.90 1.80 -1.17
CA GLN A 6 -9.29 2.76 -2.09
C GLN A 6 -7.85 3.11 -1.65
N TYR A 7 -7.56 3.04 -0.36
CA TYR A 7 -6.28 3.40 0.24
C TYR A 7 -5.51 2.16 0.72
N GLY A 8 -4.46 2.35 1.52
CA GLY A 8 -3.68 1.25 2.07
C GLY A 8 -4.49 0.27 2.94
N LEU A 9 -3.89 -0.90 3.19
CA LEU A 9 -4.36 -1.97 4.04
C LEU A 9 -4.01 -1.69 5.50
N SER A 10 -5.01 -1.69 6.37
CA SER A 10 -4.80 -1.47 7.79
C SER A 10 -4.02 -2.62 8.41
N SER A 11 -2.93 -2.30 9.11
CA SER A 11 -1.99 -3.29 9.65
C SER A 11 -2.59 -4.17 10.74
N ASP A 12 -3.62 -3.70 11.44
CA ASP A 12 -4.41 -4.46 12.42
C ASP A 12 -5.12 -5.67 11.81
N ARG A 13 -5.32 -5.69 10.49
CA ARG A 13 -5.92 -6.81 9.76
C ARG A 13 -4.92 -7.85 9.29
N ILE A 14 -3.62 -7.64 9.50
CA ILE A 14 -2.60 -8.61 9.12
C ILE A 14 -2.54 -9.71 10.18
N CYS A 15 -2.82 -10.94 9.77
CA CYS A 15 -2.87 -12.11 10.63
C CYS A 15 -1.72 -13.07 10.33
N ASP A 16 -0.54 -12.54 9.99
CA ASP A 16 0.55 -13.34 9.46
C ASP A 16 1.13 -14.30 10.51
N PRO A 17 0.96 -15.63 10.34
CA PRO A 17 1.49 -16.62 11.26
C PRO A 17 3.01 -16.83 11.10
N HIS A 18 3.65 -16.25 10.07
CA HIS A 18 5.04 -16.49 9.72
C HIS A 18 5.99 -15.33 10.10
N GLY A 19 5.48 -14.18 10.54
CA GLY A 19 6.29 -13.07 11.03
C GLY A 19 7.06 -12.34 9.94
N LEU A 20 6.47 -12.22 8.74
CA LEU A 20 6.92 -11.37 7.65
C LEU A 20 7.20 -9.96 8.17
N ASN A 21 8.38 -9.44 7.86
CA ASN A 21 8.68 -8.04 8.14
C ASN A 21 7.89 -7.15 7.17
N ILE A 22 6.89 -6.45 7.71
CA ILE A 22 6.01 -5.55 6.96
C ILE A 22 6.46 -4.07 7.00
N ASP A 23 7.54 -3.74 7.71
CA ASP A 23 8.01 -2.36 7.90
C ASP A 23 8.35 -1.67 6.57
N HIS A 24 8.75 -2.46 5.58
CA HIS A 24 9.07 -1.99 4.23
C HIS A 24 7.86 -1.96 3.27
N LEU A 25 6.69 -2.37 3.75
CA LEU A 25 5.46 -2.45 2.98
C LEU A 25 4.50 -1.30 3.26
N GLU A 26 4.94 -0.24 3.95
CA GLU A 26 4.11 0.91 4.29
C GLU A 26 4.15 2.03 3.22
N CYS A 27 3.01 2.69 3.03
CA CYS A 27 2.91 3.89 2.22
C CYS A 27 3.25 5.14 3.04
N LEU A 28 4.20 5.97 2.58
CA LEU A 28 4.56 7.22 3.26
C LEU A 28 3.43 8.28 3.31
N ILE A 29 2.39 8.14 2.48
CA ILE A 29 1.27 9.10 2.42
C ILE A 29 0.21 8.74 3.46
N CYS A 30 -0.32 7.51 3.42
CA CYS A 30 -1.41 7.09 4.31
C CYS A 30 -0.93 6.37 5.57
N ARG A 31 0.35 5.99 5.67
CA ARG A 31 0.93 5.22 6.80
C ARG A 31 0.29 3.86 7.03
N GLU A 32 -0.29 3.30 5.97
CA GLU A 32 -0.90 1.97 5.95
C GLU A 32 -0.12 1.08 4.98
N ILE A 33 -0.37 -0.23 5.01
CA ILE A 33 0.25 -1.20 4.12
C ILE A 33 -0.15 -0.93 2.68
N LEU A 34 0.80 -1.09 1.75
CA LEU A 34 0.65 -0.68 0.36
C LEU A 34 -0.50 -1.42 -0.35
N TRP A 35 -1.42 -0.65 -0.92
CA TRP A 35 -2.51 -1.17 -1.77
C TRP A 35 -2.31 -0.78 -3.23
N LYS A 36 -2.25 -1.80 -4.10
CA LYS A 36 -2.00 -1.66 -5.54
C LYS A 36 -0.89 -0.62 -5.82
N PRO A 37 0.33 -0.84 -5.30
CA PRO A 37 1.32 0.22 -5.27
C PRO A 37 1.92 0.52 -6.63
N VAL A 38 2.39 1.75 -6.77
CA VAL A 38 3.28 2.23 -7.84
C VAL A 38 4.47 2.93 -7.19
N ALA A 39 5.59 3.01 -7.90
CA ALA A 39 6.82 3.58 -7.35
C ALA A 39 7.24 4.84 -8.09
N CYS A 40 8.00 5.69 -7.41
CA CYS A 40 8.74 6.77 -8.07
C CYS A 40 9.93 6.19 -8.85
N GLN A 41 10.15 6.65 -10.07
CA GLN A 41 11.29 6.22 -10.88
C GLN A 41 12.64 6.57 -10.27
N SER A 42 12.74 7.73 -9.61
CA SER A 42 14.02 8.25 -9.12
C SER A 42 14.47 7.65 -7.78
N CYS A 43 13.56 7.49 -6.83
CA CYS A 43 13.89 7.00 -5.48
C CYS A 43 13.33 5.61 -5.16
N GLU A 44 12.59 5.01 -6.09
CA GLU A 44 11.98 3.67 -5.96
C GLU A 44 10.97 3.52 -4.82
N THR A 45 10.70 4.58 -4.05
CA THR A 45 9.72 4.57 -2.97
C THR A 45 8.33 4.22 -3.51
N PRO A 46 7.68 3.17 -2.95
CA PRO A 46 6.33 2.79 -3.33
C PRO A 46 5.28 3.64 -2.60
N PHE A 47 4.14 3.84 -3.27
CA PHE A 47 2.96 4.50 -2.73
C PHE A 47 1.72 3.76 -3.20
N CYS A 48 0.63 3.76 -2.41
CA CYS A 48 -0.65 3.29 -2.91
C CYS A 48 -1.06 4.11 -4.13
N SER A 49 -1.58 3.46 -5.18
CA SER A 49 -1.93 4.12 -6.44
C SER A 49 -2.87 5.32 -6.26
N VAL A 50 -3.90 5.19 -5.42
CA VAL A 50 -4.84 6.29 -5.13
C VAL A 50 -4.15 7.41 -4.34
N CYS A 51 -3.33 7.07 -3.33
CA CYS A 51 -2.64 8.05 -2.51
C CYS A 51 -1.73 8.97 -3.34
N ILE A 52 -0.89 8.38 -4.21
CA ILE A 52 0.01 9.19 -5.03
C ILE A 52 -0.75 9.98 -6.10
N HIS A 53 -1.83 9.43 -6.65
CA HIS A 53 -2.66 10.17 -7.59
C HIS A 53 -3.26 11.43 -6.95
N GLN A 54 -3.84 11.30 -5.76
CA GLN A 54 -4.39 12.45 -5.02
C GLN A 54 -3.32 13.46 -4.62
N TRP A 55 -2.16 13.00 -4.18
CA TRP A 55 -1.02 13.87 -3.87
C TRP A 55 -0.65 14.75 -5.08
N LEU A 56 -0.54 14.16 -6.27
CA LEU A 56 -0.14 14.87 -7.49
C LEU A 56 -1.21 15.85 -7.99
N VAL A 57 -2.48 15.69 -7.60
CA VAL A 57 -3.52 16.71 -7.87
C VAL A 57 -3.23 18.00 -7.09
N GLY A 58 -2.83 17.89 -5.81
CA GLY A 58 -2.52 19.04 -4.96
C GLY A 58 -1.07 19.54 -5.06
N SER A 59 -0.15 18.70 -5.52
CA SER A 59 1.27 19.01 -5.65
C SER A 59 1.82 18.43 -6.96
N PRO A 60 1.51 19.07 -8.11
CA PRO A 60 1.86 18.55 -9.42
C PRO A 60 3.33 18.23 -9.54
N ALA A 61 3.62 17.02 -10.02
CA ALA A 61 4.97 16.51 -10.24
C ALA A 61 5.88 16.41 -9.00
N GLN A 62 5.42 16.73 -7.79
CA GLN A 62 6.23 16.62 -6.58
C GLN A 62 6.19 15.20 -6.02
N CYS A 63 7.34 14.56 -5.85
CA CYS A 63 7.41 13.26 -5.17
C CYS A 63 7.25 13.47 -3.65
N PRO A 64 6.42 12.68 -2.95
CA PRO A 64 6.33 12.74 -1.49
C PRO A 64 7.66 12.48 -0.77
N ASN A 65 8.55 11.68 -1.39
CA ASN A 65 9.91 11.45 -0.91
C ASN A 65 10.92 12.52 -1.39
N ARG A 66 10.44 13.72 -1.76
CA ARG A 66 11.23 14.92 -2.06
C ARG A 66 12.20 14.81 -3.24
N CYS A 67 11.94 13.92 -4.20
CA CYS A 67 12.60 13.96 -5.51
C CYS A 67 12.22 15.24 -6.28
N LYS A 68 13.07 15.66 -7.23
CA LYS A 68 12.81 16.82 -8.10
C LYS A 68 11.49 16.70 -8.90
N THR A 69 11.23 15.52 -9.47
CA THR A 69 10.04 15.25 -10.28
C THR A 69 9.60 13.81 -10.07
N TYR A 70 8.32 13.61 -9.78
CA TYR A 70 7.73 12.29 -9.73
C TYR A 70 7.47 11.78 -11.15
N VAL A 71 8.10 10.66 -11.48
CA VAL A 71 7.76 9.85 -12.66
C VAL A 71 7.31 8.48 -12.15
N GLN A 72 6.15 8.03 -12.58
CA GLN A 72 5.59 6.76 -12.15
C GLN A 72 6.30 5.59 -12.83
N ARG A 73 6.61 4.53 -12.06
CA ARG A 73 6.99 3.21 -12.58
C ARG A 73 6.26 2.10 -11.85
N LYS A 74 6.30 0.90 -12.43
CA LYS A 74 5.87 -0.32 -11.73
C LYS A 74 6.83 -0.62 -10.57
N CYS A 75 6.28 -1.10 -9.46
CA CYS A 75 7.07 -1.60 -8.35
C CYS A 75 7.90 -2.83 -8.77
N PRO A 76 9.05 -3.08 -8.10
CA PRO A 76 9.80 -4.31 -8.28
C PRO A 76 8.92 -5.55 -8.01
N PRO A 77 9.06 -6.65 -8.79
CA PRO A 77 8.23 -7.85 -8.62
C PRO A 77 8.26 -8.45 -7.21
N ILE A 78 9.38 -8.30 -6.49
CA ILE A 78 9.52 -8.78 -5.11
C ILE A 78 8.52 -8.09 -4.17
N LEU A 79 8.24 -6.80 -4.34
CA LEU A 79 7.25 -6.09 -3.52
C LEU A 79 5.86 -6.70 -3.69
N THR A 80 5.48 -6.98 -4.94
CA THR A 80 4.19 -7.60 -5.25
C THR A 80 4.08 -9.01 -4.69
N LYS A 81 5.18 -9.78 -4.68
CA LYS A 81 5.22 -11.11 -4.06
C LYS A 81 5.02 -11.03 -2.55
N LEU A 82 5.78 -10.16 -1.88
CA LEU A 82 5.66 -9.97 -0.43
C LEU A 82 4.24 -9.53 -0.02
N LEU A 83 3.63 -8.61 -0.78
CA LEU A 83 2.24 -8.20 -0.52
C LEU A 83 1.23 -9.32 -0.75
N ALA A 84 1.51 -10.26 -1.66
CA ALA A 84 0.64 -11.41 -1.95
C ALA A 84 0.79 -12.55 -0.93
N GLU A 85 1.86 -12.54 -0.14
CA GLU A 85 2.09 -13.50 0.94
C GLU A 85 1.40 -13.10 2.25
N LEU A 86 0.90 -11.86 2.34
CA LEU A 86 0.17 -11.38 3.51
C LEU A 86 -1.15 -12.13 3.68
N GLN A 87 -1.34 -12.69 4.88
CA GLN A 87 -2.64 -13.19 5.31
C GLN A 87 -3.44 -12.07 5.97
N ILE A 88 -4.63 -11.80 5.44
CA ILE A 88 -5.42 -10.62 5.85
C ILE A 88 -6.79 -11.08 6.36
N ALA A 89 -7.13 -10.71 7.61
CA ALA A 89 -8.47 -10.92 8.15
C ALA A 89 -9.52 -10.09 7.42
N CYS A 90 -10.72 -10.66 7.32
CA CYS A 90 -11.91 -9.98 6.82
C CYS A 90 -12.18 -8.67 7.58
N PHE A 91 -12.54 -7.61 6.85
CA PHE A 91 -12.87 -6.33 7.46
C PHE A 91 -14.02 -6.42 8.48
N TYR A 92 -14.92 -7.39 8.30
CA TYR A 92 -16.08 -7.62 9.17
C TYR A 92 -15.81 -8.69 10.24
N GLU A 93 -14.55 -8.92 10.62
CA GLU A 93 -14.19 -9.87 11.68
C GLU A 93 -14.95 -9.58 12.98
N SER A 94 -15.07 -8.31 13.36
CA SER A 94 -15.87 -7.87 14.52
C SER A 94 -17.36 -8.20 14.42
N ASN A 95 -17.87 -8.47 13.21
CA ASN A 95 -19.25 -8.91 12.96
C ASN A 95 -19.35 -10.44 12.76
N GLY A 96 -18.28 -11.19 13.05
CA GLY A 96 -18.23 -12.65 12.98
C GLY A 96 -17.69 -13.21 11.66
N CYS A 97 -17.09 -12.38 10.79
CA CYS A 97 -16.46 -12.85 9.55
C CYS A 97 -15.09 -13.50 9.83
N ASN A 98 -15.01 -14.82 9.75
CA ASN A 98 -13.76 -15.56 10.02
C ASN A 98 -12.95 -15.86 8.75
N GLN A 99 -13.14 -15.09 7.67
CA GLN A 99 -12.39 -15.29 6.42
C GLN A 99 -11.01 -14.65 6.52
N VAL A 100 -10.00 -15.37 6.02
CA VAL A 100 -8.64 -14.89 5.81
C VAL A 100 -8.34 -14.98 4.32
N PHE A 101 -7.76 -13.93 3.77
CA PHE A 101 -7.40 -13.80 2.35
C PHE A 101 -5.89 -13.87 2.16
#